data_AF-A0A672NUQ6-F1
#
_entry.id   AF-A0A672NUQ6-F1
#
_cell.length_a   1.000
_cell.length_b   1.000
_cell.length_c   1.000
_cell.angle_alpha   90.00
_cell.angle_beta   90.00
_cell.angle_gamma   90.00
#
_symmetry.space_group_name_H-M   'P 1'
#
loop_
_entity.id
_entity.type
_entity.pdbx_description
1 polymer ?
#
loop_
_entity_poly.entity_id
_entity_poly.type
_entity_poly.pdbx_seq_one_letter_code
_entity_poly.pdbx_strand_id
1 'polypeptide(L)'
;MFPTGLPSPNPPPPAQEPRPAASDVHNDSNVSLTSSKKRKINSSEKEDIDSISSSPKAICNSSSTTSSSSSTQQQQHIQKKLRFEDPLDLIGLDVKMAEESCNPAESCSKARNVFLPGGVGHHANGLTKSAGSATFSNSKPGAAKKLVIKNFKEKPKLPENYTNETWQKLKEAVEAIQNSTSIKYNLEELYQAVENLCSHKISAKLYKQLRVVCEDHIKAQIDQFREYPFHYSVLFLKKIDKCWQDHFIYLFAKMVLIQKHSVDRSLLRSLLSMLSDLQIYQDSFEQRFLEETNRLYAAEGQRLMQEREVPAYLHHVNKRLEEEADRVITYLDQSTQKPLIATVEKQLLGEHLTAILQKGLNNLLDENRIQDLALLYQLFSRVRGGVQVLLQHWIEYIKAFGSTIVINPEKDKTMVQELLDFKDKVDHIIDVCFMKNEKFVNGMKEAFETFINKRPNKPAELIAKYVDSKLRAGNKEATDEELEKMLDKIMIIFRFIYGKDVFEAFYKKDLAKRLLVGKSASVDAEKSMLSKLKHECGAAFTSKLEGMFKDMELSKDIMVQFKQHIQCQNIPGNIELTVNILTMGYWPTYVPMEVHLPPETTCPMTFCFK
;
A
#
# COMPACT_ATOMS: atom_id res chain seq x y z
N MET A 1 56.81 -11.73 49.11
CA MET A 1 55.90 -10.58 49.36
C MET A 1 54.49 -11.11 49.59
N PHE A 2 53.55 -10.24 49.99
CA PHE A 2 52.25 -10.56 50.61
C PHE A 2 51.41 -11.69 49.96
N PRO A 3 50.75 -12.55 50.80
CA PRO A 3 49.80 -13.58 50.36
C PRO A 3 48.32 -13.18 50.62
N THR A 4 47.43 -14.19 50.62
CA THR A 4 45.99 -14.23 51.02
C THR A 4 44.93 -14.13 49.91
N GLY A 5 43.83 -14.88 50.11
CA GLY A 5 42.71 -15.07 49.19
C GLY A 5 42.02 -16.42 49.46
N LEU A 6 40.87 -16.42 50.16
CA LEU A 6 40.22 -17.62 50.68
C LEU A 6 39.27 -18.30 49.66
N PRO A 7 39.04 -19.62 49.75
CA PRO A 7 38.01 -20.31 48.96
C PRO A 7 36.59 -20.05 49.51
N SER A 8 35.61 -20.01 48.62
CA SER A 8 34.18 -19.87 48.95
C SER A 8 33.50 -21.24 49.04
N PRO A 9 32.50 -21.46 49.93
CA PRO A 9 31.89 -22.78 50.14
C PRO A 9 30.86 -23.18 49.06
N ASN A 10 30.74 -24.50 48.84
CA ASN A 10 29.69 -25.09 48.00
C ASN A 10 28.33 -25.15 48.73
N PRO A 11 27.19 -25.21 47.99
CA PRO A 11 25.84 -25.21 48.55
C PRO A 11 25.43 -26.57 49.19
N PRO A 12 24.42 -26.56 50.09
CA PRO A 12 23.88 -27.77 50.71
C PRO A 12 22.95 -28.59 49.77
N PRO A 13 22.78 -29.90 50.02
CA PRO A 13 21.89 -30.80 49.25
C PRO A 13 20.40 -30.67 49.64
N PRO A 14 19.46 -31.21 48.83
CA PRO A 14 18.01 -31.01 49.01
C PRO A 14 17.38 -31.86 50.12
N ALA A 15 16.24 -31.39 50.64
CA ALA A 15 15.36 -32.10 51.58
C ALA A 15 13.95 -32.32 50.97
N GLN A 16 13.23 -33.32 51.48
CA GLN A 16 12.01 -33.86 50.86
C GLN A 16 10.70 -33.29 51.44
N GLU A 17 9.59 -33.56 50.75
CA GLU A 17 8.21 -33.20 51.13
C GLU A 17 7.76 -33.83 52.47
N PRO A 18 6.76 -33.20 53.13
CA PRO A 18 5.72 -33.96 53.80
C PRO A 18 4.29 -33.58 53.37
N ARG A 19 3.41 -34.59 53.37
CA ARG A 19 2.01 -34.56 52.94
C ARG A 19 1.04 -34.29 54.12
N PRO A 20 -0.07 -33.60 53.89
CA PRO A 20 -1.38 -33.99 54.46
C PRO A 20 -2.40 -34.28 53.33
N ALA A 21 -3.31 -35.26 53.39
CA ALA A 21 -4.21 -35.71 54.45
C ALA A 21 -5.49 -34.84 54.56
N ALA A 22 -6.65 -35.48 54.68
CA ALA A 22 -7.98 -34.89 54.44
C ALA A 22 -8.89 -34.93 55.67
N SER A 23 -10.00 -34.19 55.62
CA SER A 23 -11.08 -34.19 56.62
C SER A 23 -12.44 -33.79 56.01
N ASP A 24 -13.52 -34.39 56.50
CA ASP A 24 -14.89 -34.33 55.97
C ASP A 24 -15.73 -33.09 56.38
N VAL A 25 -16.95 -32.94 55.80
CA VAL A 25 -18.27 -33.03 56.50
C VAL A 25 -19.44 -32.41 55.68
N HIS A 26 -20.46 -33.24 55.41
CA HIS A 26 -21.92 -33.07 55.16
C HIS A 26 -22.64 -31.75 54.72
N ASN A 27 -23.57 -31.94 53.76
CA ASN A 27 -24.97 -31.45 53.64
C ASN A 27 -25.28 -29.93 53.48
N ASP A 28 -26.40 -29.47 52.88
CA ASP A 28 -27.62 -30.15 52.36
C ASP A 28 -28.37 -29.36 51.24
N SER A 29 -29.40 -30.00 50.63
CA SER A 29 -30.65 -29.45 50.05
C SER A 29 -30.73 -28.68 48.70
N ASN A 30 -31.41 -29.33 47.73
CA ASN A 30 -32.46 -28.85 46.79
C ASN A 30 -32.26 -27.55 45.96
N VAL A 31 -32.50 -27.54 44.63
CA VAL A 31 -33.84 -27.58 43.98
C VAL A 31 -33.71 -27.82 42.44
N SER A 32 -34.55 -28.70 41.86
CA SER A 32 -35.06 -28.79 40.45
C SER A 32 -34.10 -28.69 39.22
N LEU A 33 -34.36 -29.32 38.07
CA LEU A 33 -35.43 -30.23 37.61
C LEU A 33 -34.91 -31.20 36.51
N THR A 34 -35.74 -32.18 36.12
CA THR A 34 -35.34 -33.45 35.46
C THR A 34 -35.08 -33.42 33.94
N SER A 35 -34.27 -34.39 33.48
CA SER A 35 -34.06 -34.76 32.07
C SER A 35 -35.03 -35.85 31.55
N SER A 36 -35.13 -36.01 30.22
CA SER A 36 -35.76 -37.17 29.51
C SER A 36 -35.57 -37.07 27.98
N LYS A 37 -35.57 -38.14 27.14
CA LYS A 37 -35.20 -39.57 27.32
C LYS A 37 -35.05 -40.25 25.91
N LYS A 38 -34.35 -41.40 25.81
CA LYS A 38 -34.32 -42.32 24.62
C LYS A 38 -35.67 -43.06 24.48
N ARG A 39 -36.11 -43.74 23.38
CA ARG A 39 -35.54 -44.27 22.09
C ARG A 39 -36.69 -44.23 21.00
N LYS A 40 -36.95 -45.06 19.95
CA LYS A 40 -36.51 -46.37 19.40
C LYS A 40 -37.05 -46.61 17.92
N ILE A 41 -36.19 -47.06 16.98
CA ILE A 41 -36.42 -48.09 15.91
C ILE A 41 -37.36 -47.88 14.66
N ASN A 42 -36.89 -48.43 13.50
CA ASN A 42 -37.59 -48.85 12.24
C ASN A 42 -38.23 -47.79 11.29
N SER A 43 -38.41 -48.01 9.96
CA SER A 43 -38.01 -49.11 9.02
C SER A 43 -37.89 -48.61 7.55
N SER A 44 -37.22 -49.43 6.73
CA SER A 44 -36.91 -49.47 5.27
C SER A 44 -37.96 -49.05 4.19
N GLU A 45 -37.50 -49.14 2.92
CA GLU A 45 -38.23 -49.17 1.60
C GLU A 45 -38.39 -47.84 0.83
N LYS A 46 -38.41 -47.77 -0.53
CA LYS A 46 -37.79 -48.56 -1.64
C LYS A 46 -38.09 -47.85 -3.01
N GLU A 47 -37.12 -47.70 -3.93
CA GLU A 47 -37.30 -47.47 -5.41
C GLU A 47 -38.09 -46.18 -5.85
N ASP A 48 -38.11 -45.65 -7.10
CA ASP A 48 -37.37 -45.93 -8.36
C ASP A 48 -37.40 -44.73 -9.38
N ILE A 49 -36.48 -44.77 -10.38
CA ILE A 49 -36.63 -44.40 -11.83
C ILE A 49 -36.84 -42.94 -12.38
N ASP A 50 -36.14 -42.70 -13.52
CA ASP A 50 -36.25 -41.78 -14.69
C ASP A 50 -36.06 -40.24 -14.71
N SER A 51 -34.97 -39.83 -15.40
CA SER A 51 -34.90 -39.24 -16.77
C SER A 51 -35.98 -38.29 -17.33
N ILE A 52 -35.55 -37.13 -17.87
CA ILE A 52 -36.02 -36.38 -19.09
C ILE A 52 -35.35 -34.96 -19.07
N SER A 53 -34.60 -34.48 -20.09
CA SER A 53 -35.00 -33.90 -21.40
C SER A 53 -35.86 -32.61 -21.31
N SER A 54 -35.69 -31.52 -22.07
CA SER A 54 -34.66 -31.08 -23.04
C SER A 54 -34.78 -29.57 -23.38
N SER A 55 -33.75 -29.03 -24.05
CA SER A 55 -33.71 -27.88 -25.02
C SER A 55 -35.02 -27.20 -25.46
N PRO A 56 -35.06 -25.87 -25.76
CA PRO A 56 -34.35 -25.34 -26.95
C PRO A 56 -33.89 -23.86 -27.04
N LYS A 57 -32.73 -23.70 -27.71
CA LYS A 57 -32.35 -22.74 -28.79
C LYS A 57 -33.13 -21.42 -29.04
N ALA A 58 -32.38 -20.31 -29.11
CA ALA A 58 -32.38 -19.30 -30.20
C ALA A 58 -31.01 -18.55 -30.18
N ILE A 59 -30.14 -18.56 -31.20
CA ILE A 59 -30.16 -17.85 -32.50
C ILE A 59 -29.87 -16.34 -32.35
N CYS A 60 -28.89 -15.70 -33.02
CA CYS A 60 -27.74 -16.17 -33.85
C CYS A 60 -26.76 -15.02 -34.16
N ASN A 61 -25.48 -15.34 -34.39
CA ASN A 61 -24.53 -14.66 -35.30
C ASN A 61 -24.15 -13.16 -35.01
N SER A 62 -23.05 -12.60 -35.55
CA SER A 62 -22.11 -13.09 -36.56
C SER A 62 -20.63 -12.85 -36.23
N SER A 63 -19.80 -13.77 -36.72
CA SER A 63 -18.34 -13.75 -36.77
C SER A 63 -17.72 -12.62 -37.59
N SER A 64 -16.47 -12.28 -37.28
CA SER A 64 -15.44 -12.09 -38.31
C SER A 64 -14.12 -12.73 -37.87
N THR A 65 -13.38 -13.28 -38.84
CA THR A 65 -12.08 -13.95 -38.66
C THR A 65 -10.99 -13.17 -39.37
N THR A 66 -9.75 -13.25 -38.87
CA THR A 66 -8.54 -13.05 -39.67
C THR A 66 -7.37 -13.84 -39.09
N SER A 67 -6.44 -14.24 -39.94
CA SER A 67 -5.32 -15.13 -39.62
C SER A 67 -4.00 -14.38 -39.42
N SER A 68 -3.05 -15.05 -38.78
CA SER A 68 -1.68 -14.61 -38.57
C SER A 68 -0.86 -14.53 -39.87
N SER A 69 -0.01 -13.50 -39.98
CA SER A 69 1.31 -13.59 -40.65
C SER A 69 2.23 -12.44 -40.21
N SER A 70 3.53 -12.59 -40.47
CA SER A 70 4.60 -11.75 -39.93
C SER A 70 5.24 -10.86 -41.00
N SER A 71 5.72 -9.68 -40.59
CA SER A 71 6.87 -9.03 -41.24
C SER A 71 7.53 -7.98 -40.33
N THR A 72 8.84 -7.82 -40.51
CA THR A 72 9.68 -6.89 -39.74
C THR A 72 10.00 -5.67 -40.59
N GLN A 73 9.84 -4.46 -40.06
CA GLN A 73 10.64 -3.32 -40.53
C GLN A 73 10.78 -2.22 -39.47
N GLN A 74 11.90 -1.51 -39.54
CA GLN A 74 12.24 -0.40 -38.65
C GLN A 74 11.87 0.93 -39.32
N GLN A 75 11.38 1.90 -38.55
CA GLN A 75 11.77 3.30 -38.78
C GLN A 75 11.73 4.11 -37.49
N GLN A 76 12.52 5.18 -37.45
CA GLN A 76 12.81 5.99 -36.28
C GLN A 76 12.04 7.32 -36.35
N HIS A 77 11.47 7.80 -35.23
CA HIS A 77 11.36 9.25 -35.04
C HIS A 77 11.35 9.70 -33.56
N ILE A 78 12.52 10.17 -33.12
CA ILE A 78 12.78 11.33 -32.26
C ILE A 78 11.68 11.76 -31.26
N GLN A 79 11.99 11.54 -29.98
CA GLN A 79 11.73 12.39 -28.80
C GLN A 79 10.36 13.13 -28.66
N LYS A 80 9.65 12.81 -27.59
CA LYS A 80 9.45 13.75 -26.47
C LYS A 80 9.19 13.01 -25.15
N LYS A 81 9.47 13.70 -24.04
CA LYS A 81 9.66 13.13 -22.69
C LYS A 81 8.95 14.03 -21.68
N LEU A 82 7.78 13.63 -21.19
CA LEU A 82 7.15 14.32 -20.07
C LEU A 82 7.68 13.76 -18.75
N ARG A 83 8.40 14.61 -18.02
CA ARG A 83 8.49 14.57 -16.57
C ARG A 83 7.56 15.66 -16.03
N PHE A 84 7.03 15.46 -14.83
CA PHE A 84 6.56 16.55 -13.96
C PHE A 84 7.69 16.95 -13.00
N GLU A 85 7.38 17.78 -11.99
CA GLU A 85 8.29 18.71 -11.27
C GLU A 85 8.86 19.80 -12.23
N ASP A 86 8.93 21.09 -11.90
CA ASP A 86 8.53 21.86 -10.70
C ASP A 86 8.43 23.37 -11.08
N PRO A 87 7.83 24.24 -10.24
CA PRO A 87 8.31 25.63 -10.18
C PRO A 87 8.33 26.28 -8.78
N LEU A 88 9.53 26.63 -8.34
CA LEU A 88 9.93 27.70 -7.39
C LEU A 88 11.13 28.41 -8.06
N ASP A 89 11.50 29.68 -7.85
CA ASP A 89 11.25 30.73 -6.84
C ASP A 89 11.28 32.12 -7.58
N LEU A 90 10.46 33.14 -7.27
CA LEU A 90 10.51 34.14 -6.17
C LEU A 90 11.28 35.45 -6.53
N ILE A 91 11.05 36.50 -5.72
CA ILE A 91 11.67 37.85 -5.70
C ILE A 91 11.08 38.86 -6.71
N GLY A 92 10.64 40.07 -6.32
CA GLY A 92 10.52 40.66 -4.98
C GLY A 92 10.37 42.20 -4.98
N LEU A 93 10.33 42.81 -3.78
CA LEU A 93 10.27 44.26 -3.47
C LEU A 93 8.96 44.99 -3.85
N ASP A 94 8.58 46.12 -3.24
CA ASP A 94 8.73 46.64 -1.86
C ASP A 94 7.66 47.75 -1.68
N VAL A 95 7.23 48.07 -0.45
CA VAL A 95 6.19 49.09 -0.19
C VAL A 95 6.69 50.11 0.83
N LYS A 96 6.97 51.33 0.36
CA LYS A 96 7.22 52.53 1.18
C LYS A 96 6.42 53.73 0.68
N MET A 97 6.03 54.59 1.62
CA MET A 97 5.17 55.75 1.39
C MET A 97 5.94 57.06 1.26
N ALA A 98 5.38 58.01 0.51
CA ALA A 98 5.69 59.44 0.55
C ALA A 98 4.42 60.23 0.10
N GLU A 99 4.35 61.53 0.41
CA GLU A 99 3.12 62.34 0.32
C GLU A 99 3.16 63.43 -0.80
N GLU A 100 2.01 64.10 -0.98
CA GLU A 100 1.78 65.43 -1.59
C GLU A 100 2.35 65.80 -2.99
N SER A 101 1.46 66.07 -3.97
CA SER A 101 1.12 67.46 -4.40
C SER A 101 0.31 67.60 -5.70
N CYS A 102 -0.59 68.61 -5.70
CA CYS A 102 -1.15 69.45 -6.77
C CYS A 102 -1.40 69.00 -8.25
N ASN A 103 -2.62 69.34 -8.71
CA ASN A 103 -3.12 69.52 -10.11
C ASN A 103 -2.40 70.67 -10.88
N PRO A 104 -2.57 70.92 -12.23
CA PRO A 104 -3.81 70.73 -13.02
C PRO A 104 -3.76 70.43 -14.56
N ALA A 105 -4.96 70.14 -15.13
CA ALA A 105 -5.39 70.25 -16.57
C ALA A 105 -4.75 69.26 -17.60
N GLU A 106 -5.39 68.82 -18.71
CA GLU A 106 -6.52 69.31 -19.52
C GLU A 106 -7.46 68.21 -20.13
N SER A 107 -8.70 68.63 -20.46
CA SER A 107 -9.58 68.33 -21.62
C SER A 107 -9.79 66.93 -22.31
N CYS A 108 -11.08 66.63 -22.53
CA CYS A 108 -11.71 66.17 -23.81
C CYS A 108 -12.06 64.69 -24.16
N SER A 109 -13.26 64.27 -23.72
CA SER A 109 -14.37 63.72 -24.57
C SER A 109 -14.58 62.20 -24.88
N LYS A 110 -15.82 61.77 -24.55
CA LYS A 110 -16.75 60.84 -25.26
C LYS A 110 -16.35 59.41 -25.66
N ALA A 111 -17.00 58.43 -25.00
CA ALA A 111 -18.03 57.57 -25.63
C ALA A 111 -19.00 57.02 -24.56
N ARG A 112 -20.27 56.74 -24.90
CA ARG A 112 -21.27 56.11 -23.99
C ARG A 112 -22.50 55.57 -24.72
N ASN A 113 -22.82 54.28 -24.57
CA ASN A 113 -24.16 53.63 -24.47
C ASN A 113 -24.02 52.10 -24.76
N VAL A 114 -24.54 51.15 -23.96
CA VAL A 114 -25.95 50.81 -23.57
C VAL A 114 -26.67 50.01 -24.67
N PHE A 115 -27.42 48.91 -24.43
CA PHE A 115 -27.66 47.99 -23.28
C PHE A 115 -28.67 46.90 -23.75
N LEU A 116 -29.18 46.02 -22.85
CA LEU A 116 -30.40 45.16 -23.03
C LEU A 116 -30.30 43.97 -24.03
N PRO A 117 -31.30 43.05 -24.08
CA PRO A 117 -32.49 42.88 -23.20
C PRO A 117 -32.64 41.48 -22.57
N GLY A 118 -33.63 41.36 -21.67
CA GLY A 118 -34.40 40.13 -21.44
C GLY A 118 -35.89 40.38 -21.69
N GLY A 119 -36.63 39.40 -22.22
CA GLY A 119 -38.07 39.50 -22.52
C GLY A 119 -38.56 38.33 -23.40
N VAL A 120 -39.81 37.87 -23.21
CA VAL A 120 -40.34 36.62 -23.79
C VAL A 120 -41.77 36.82 -24.34
N GLY A 121 -42.07 36.24 -25.52
CA GLY A 121 -43.41 36.15 -26.13
C GLY A 121 -43.82 37.37 -26.98
N HIS A 122 -44.15 37.27 -28.28
CA HIS A 122 -45.29 36.58 -28.93
C HIS A 122 -46.64 37.27 -28.64
N HIS A 123 -47.51 37.65 -29.60
CA HIS A 123 -47.64 37.51 -31.08
C HIS A 123 -48.59 38.63 -31.62
N ALA A 124 -48.82 38.94 -32.91
CA ALA A 124 -48.15 38.70 -34.22
C ALA A 124 -48.85 39.56 -35.34
N ASN A 125 -48.35 39.48 -36.59
CA ASN A 125 -48.95 39.93 -37.87
C ASN A 125 -49.16 41.44 -38.16
N GLY A 126 -48.75 41.90 -39.37
CA GLY A 126 -48.96 43.32 -39.77
C GLY A 126 -48.42 43.85 -41.11
N LEU A 127 -48.22 43.02 -42.14
CA LEU A 127 -47.99 43.40 -43.57
C LEU A 127 -46.74 44.22 -44.03
N THR A 128 -46.17 43.73 -45.13
CA THR A 128 -45.17 44.30 -46.06
C THR A 128 -45.44 45.75 -46.51
N LYS A 129 -44.46 46.56 -47.00
CA LYS A 129 -43.70 46.30 -48.25
C LYS A 129 -42.46 47.21 -48.48
N SER A 130 -41.58 46.75 -49.37
CA SER A 130 -40.48 47.46 -50.06
C SER A 130 -40.98 48.51 -51.08
N ALA A 131 -40.17 49.43 -51.63
CA ALA A 131 -38.85 50.01 -51.29
C ALA A 131 -38.62 51.26 -52.19
N GLY A 132 -37.63 52.10 -51.90
CA GLY A 132 -37.27 53.23 -52.78
C GLY A 132 -35.92 53.85 -52.42
N SER A 133 -35.03 54.02 -53.41
CA SER A 133 -33.70 54.61 -53.24
C SER A 133 -33.67 56.03 -53.83
N ALA A 134 -33.31 57.03 -53.02
CA ALA A 134 -32.70 58.29 -53.45
C ALA A 134 -32.20 59.08 -52.22
N THR A 135 -31.07 59.78 -52.38
CA THR A 135 -30.58 60.79 -51.42
C THR A 135 -31.26 62.14 -51.63
N PHE A 136 -31.63 62.86 -50.56
CA PHE A 136 -31.15 64.24 -50.29
C PHE A 136 -31.66 64.84 -48.95
N SER A 137 -30.79 65.58 -48.27
CA SER A 137 -31.04 66.67 -47.29
C SER A 137 -32.14 66.58 -46.19
N ASN A 138 -31.72 66.14 -45.00
CA ASN A 138 -31.75 66.93 -43.74
C ASN A 138 -33.08 67.53 -43.21
N SER A 139 -33.73 66.86 -42.24
CA SER A 139 -34.37 67.51 -41.07
C SER A 139 -34.57 66.53 -39.88
N LYS A 140 -34.79 67.05 -38.65
CA LYS A 140 -34.80 66.28 -37.37
C LYS A 140 -36.15 65.58 -37.09
N PRO A 141 -36.11 64.41 -36.42
CA PRO A 141 -36.38 64.38 -34.97
C PRO A 141 -35.38 63.47 -34.21
N GLY A 142 -35.23 63.55 -32.89
CA GLY A 142 -35.77 64.50 -31.90
C GLY A 142 -35.11 64.23 -30.54
N ALA A 143 -34.35 65.18 -30.00
CA ALA A 143 -33.63 64.98 -28.74
C ALA A 143 -34.59 64.89 -27.54
N ALA A 144 -34.22 64.09 -26.53
CA ALA A 144 -35.01 63.94 -25.31
C ALA A 144 -35.34 65.32 -24.70
N LYS A 145 -36.64 65.63 -24.58
CA LYS A 145 -37.11 66.93 -24.08
C LYS A 145 -36.67 67.10 -22.63
N LYS A 146 -35.63 67.92 -22.41
CA LYS A 146 -35.12 68.28 -21.09
C LYS A 146 -36.20 69.01 -20.30
N LEU A 147 -36.91 68.29 -19.43
CA LEU A 147 -37.90 68.85 -18.52
C LEU A 147 -37.22 69.86 -17.60
N VAL A 148 -37.64 71.13 -17.73
CA VAL A 148 -37.21 72.22 -16.86
C VAL A 148 -38.33 72.49 -15.87
N ILE A 149 -38.09 72.20 -14.60
CA ILE A 149 -39.00 72.52 -13.51
C ILE A 149 -39.05 74.04 -13.38
N LYS A 150 -40.17 74.66 -13.78
CA LYS A 150 -40.38 76.10 -13.60
C LYS A 150 -40.39 76.42 -12.10
N ASN A 151 -39.85 77.60 -11.74
CA ASN A 151 -39.67 78.07 -10.36
C ASN A 151 -38.66 77.30 -9.49
N PHE A 152 -37.82 76.43 -10.05
CA PHE A 152 -36.69 75.81 -9.34
C PHE A 152 -35.53 76.81 -9.14
N LYS A 153 -35.71 77.79 -8.23
CA LYS A 153 -34.86 78.99 -8.10
C LYS A 153 -33.44 78.71 -7.58
N GLU A 154 -33.27 77.72 -6.71
CA GLU A 154 -31.97 77.14 -6.35
C GLU A 154 -32.08 75.61 -6.31
N LYS A 155 -30.96 74.90 -6.42
CA LYS A 155 -30.90 73.51 -5.95
C LYS A 155 -31.03 73.51 -4.42
N PRO A 156 -31.86 72.64 -3.81
CA PRO A 156 -31.78 72.41 -2.38
C PRO A 156 -30.36 71.90 -2.04
N LYS A 157 -29.60 72.74 -1.34
CA LYS A 157 -28.35 72.36 -0.68
C LYS A 157 -28.74 71.61 0.60
N LEU A 158 -27.98 70.59 0.99
CA LEU A 158 -28.15 70.01 2.33
C LEU A 158 -27.89 71.08 3.40
N PRO A 159 -28.57 71.05 4.55
CA PRO A 159 -28.15 71.81 5.72
C PRO A 159 -26.67 71.52 6.04
N GLU A 160 -25.89 72.53 6.38
CA GLU A 160 -24.43 72.36 6.56
C GLU A 160 -24.09 71.33 7.65
N ASN A 161 -24.93 71.24 8.70
CA ASN A 161 -24.80 70.25 9.76
C ASN A 161 -25.26 68.83 9.37
N TYR A 162 -26.06 68.63 8.32
CA TYR A 162 -26.70 67.34 8.01
C TYR A 162 -25.68 66.18 7.92
N THR A 163 -24.51 66.45 7.33
CA THR A 163 -23.42 65.46 7.23
C THR A 163 -22.88 65.06 8.59
N ASN A 164 -22.76 66.02 9.52
CA ASN A 164 -22.19 65.81 10.85
C ASN A 164 -23.21 65.18 11.80
N GLU A 165 -24.47 65.61 11.76
CA GLU A 165 -25.58 65.03 12.53
C GLU A 165 -25.85 63.58 12.11
N THR A 166 -25.89 63.31 10.80
CA THR A 166 -26.07 61.95 10.28
C THR A 166 -24.87 61.05 10.60
N TRP A 167 -23.64 61.60 10.57
CA TRP A 167 -22.46 60.88 11.06
C TRP A 167 -22.52 60.59 12.57
N GLN A 168 -22.88 61.56 13.40
CA GLN A 168 -22.99 61.37 14.86
C GLN A 168 -24.02 60.28 15.21
N LYS A 169 -25.15 60.25 14.51
CA LYS A 169 -26.16 59.18 14.61
C LYS A 169 -25.60 57.79 14.31
N LEU A 170 -24.79 57.67 13.26
CA LEU A 170 -24.12 56.42 12.88
C LEU A 170 -23.02 56.03 13.89
N LYS A 171 -22.25 57.01 14.39
CA LYS A 171 -21.24 56.81 15.42
C LYS A 171 -21.86 56.27 16.72
N GLU A 172 -22.95 56.87 17.20
CA GLU A 172 -23.67 56.37 18.38
C GLU A 172 -24.24 54.96 18.20
N ALA A 173 -24.67 54.60 16.99
CA ALA A 173 -25.12 53.23 16.69
C ALA A 173 -23.95 52.23 16.69
N VAL A 174 -22.79 52.59 16.14
CA VAL A 174 -21.57 51.76 16.16
C VAL A 174 -21.05 51.60 17.60
N GLU A 175 -20.98 52.68 18.37
CA GLU A 175 -20.59 52.64 19.79
C GLU A 175 -21.59 51.84 20.63
N ALA A 176 -22.89 51.88 20.32
CA ALA A 176 -23.88 51.04 20.99
C ALA A 176 -23.62 49.53 20.74
N ILE A 177 -23.40 49.14 19.47
CA ILE A 177 -23.08 47.77 19.06
C ILE A 177 -21.79 47.29 19.73
N GLN A 178 -20.72 48.09 19.64
CA GLN A 178 -19.40 47.79 20.22
C GLN A 178 -19.47 47.50 21.72
N ASN A 179 -20.33 48.21 22.46
CA ASN A 179 -20.50 48.04 23.90
C ASN A 179 -21.63 47.05 24.27
N SER A 180 -22.19 46.30 23.31
CA SER A 180 -23.32 45.37 23.50
C SER A 180 -24.57 46.01 24.14
N THR A 181 -24.82 47.28 23.80
CA THR A 181 -25.96 48.08 24.29
C THR A 181 -27.01 48.30 23.19
N SER A 182 -28.24 48.65 23.58
CA SER A 182 -29.36 48.81 22.63
C SER A 182 -29.18 50.05 21.75
N ILE A 183 -29.35 49.85 20.44
CA ILE A 183 -29.29 50.93 19.44
C ILE A 183 -30.55 51.80 19.57
N LYS A 184 -30.37 53.12 19.67
CA LYS A 184 -31.46 54.11 19.81
C LYS A 184 -32.32 54.29 18.55
N TYR A 185 -31.82 53.84 17.40
CA TYR A 185 -32.37 54.08 16.06
C TYR A 185 -32.63 52.74 15.37
N ASN A 186 -33.59 52.70 14.46
CA ASN A 186 -33.91 51.46 13.74
C ASN A 186 -32.94 51.23 12.55
N LEU A 187 -32.78 49.97 12.15
CA LEU A 187 -31.79 49.58 11.14
C LEU A 187 -32.07 50.18 9.75
N GLU A 188 -33.34 50.31 9.36
CA GLU A 188 -33.75 50.88 8.07
C GLU A 188 -33.38 52.38 7.99
N GLU A 189 -33.63 53.12 9.08
CA GLU A 189 -33.28 54.54 9.22
C GLU A 189 -31.77 54.77 9.23
N LEU A 190 -30.99 53.84 9.80
CA LEU A 190 -29.51 53.87 9.75
C LEU A 190 -28.98 53.48 8.34
N TYR A 191 -29.62 52.52 7.67
CA TYR A 191 -29.28 52.15 6.30
C TYR A 191 -29.55 53.31 5.32
N GLN A 192 -30.73 53.92 5.38
CA GLN A 192 -31.10 55.06 4.55
C GLN A 192 -30.20 56.28 4.80
N ALA A 193 -29.75 56.48 6.06
CA ALA A 193 -28.76 57.49 6.41
C ALA A 193 -27.39 57.25 5.71
N VAL A 194 -26.91 56.00 5.66
CA VAL A 194 -25.69 55.63 4.92
C VAL A 194 -25.89 55.81 3.42
N GLU A 195 -27.00 55.33 2.84
CA GLU A 195 -27.29 55.46 1.41
C GLU A 195 -27.32 56.93 0.97
N ASN A 196 -27.94 57.82 1.76
CA ASN A 196 -27.97 59.25 1.49
C ASN A 196 -26.56 59.86 1.51
N LEU A 197 -25.76 59.61 2.57
CA LEU A 197 -24.37 60.11 2.65
C LEU A 197 -23.49 59.60 1.50
N CYS A 198 -23.65 58.34 1.09
CA CYS A 198 -22.97 57.76 -0.05
C CYS A 198 -23.41 58.40 -1.38
N SER A 199 -24.71 58.64 -1.56
CA SER A 199 -25.28 59.33 -2.74
C SER A 199 -24.76 60.76 -2.90
N HIS A 200 -24.47 61.44 -1.79
CA HIS A 200 -23.82 62.76 -1.76
C HIS A 200 -22.28 62.71 -1.95
N LYS A 201 -21.71 61.56 -2.33
CA LYS A 201 -20.27 61.31 -2.54
C LYS A 201 -19.39 61.42 -1.29
N ILE A 202 -19.97 61.29 -0.10
CA ILE A 202 -19.24 61.41 1.18
C ILE A 202 -18.66 60.06 1.64
N SER A 203 -18.95 58.97 0.91
CA SER A 203 -18.54 57.58 1.22
C SER A 203 -17.06 57.39 1.59
N ALA A 204 -16.12 58.05 0.90
CA ALA A 204 -14.70 57.94 1.20
C ALA A 204 -14.31 58.60 2.55
N LYS A 205 -15.02 59.66 2.97
CA LYS A 205 -14.88 60.25 4.30
C LYS A 205 -15.55 59.36 5.35
N LEU A 206 -16.76 58.86 5.06
CA LEU A 206 -17.54 57.98 5.92
C LEU A 206 -16.76 56.71 6.29
N TYR A 207 -16.12 56.04 5.31
CA TYR A 207 -15.29 54.86 5.57
C TYR A 207 -14.07 55.18 6.46
N LYS A 208 -13.38 56.30 6.22
CA LYS A 208 -12.27 56.74 7.10
C LYS A 208 -12.75 56.99 8.53
N GLN A 209 -13.89 57.66 8.71
CA GLN A 209 -14.45 57.94 10.04
C GLN A 209 -14.90 56.66 10.76
N LEU A 210 -15.54 55.72 10.06
CA LEU A 210 -15.89 54.40 10.61
C LEU A 210 -14.65 53.60 11.02
N ARG A 211 -13.62 53.57 10.17
CA ARG A 211 -12.34 52.90 10.47
C ARG A 211 -11.71 53.44 11.77
N VAL A 212 -11.69 54.76 11.97
CA VAL A 212 -11.16 55.37 13.20
C VAL A 212 -11.96 54.92 14.44
N VAL A 213 -13.29 54.94 14.40
CA VAL A 213 -14.13 54.48 15.52
C VAL A 213 -13.91 52.99 15.85
N CYS A 214 -13.64 52.15 14.85
CA CYS A 214 -13.26 50.76 15.08
C CYS A 214 -11.84 50.61 15.65
N GLU A 215 -10.86 51.34 15.11
CA GLU A 215 -9.48 51.30 15.60
C GLU A 215 -9.35 51.79 17.05
N ASP A 216 -10.04 52.87 17.41
CA ASP A 216 -9.97 53.45 18.75
C ASP A 216 -10.67 52.56 19.79
N HIS A 217 -11.77 51.89 19.41
CA HIS A 217 -12.36 50.84 20.24
C HIS A 217 -11.38 49.66 20.43
N ILE A 218 -10.75 49.17 19.37
CA ILE A 218 -9.78 48.06 19.46
C ILE A 218 -8.59 48.43 20.36
N LYS A 219 -8.06 49.66 20.28
CA LYS A 219 -7.02 50.17 21.19
C LYS A 219 -7.50 50.16 22.65
N ALA A 220 -8.71 50.66 22.91
CA ALA A 220 -9.30 50.67 24.26
C ALA A 220 -9.55 49.25 24.83
N GLN A 221 -9.79 48.24 23.98
CA GLN A 221 -9.81 46.84 24.42
C GLN A 221 -8.39 46.31 24.71
N ILE A 222 -7.38 46.67 23.89
CA ILE A 222 -5.98 46.29 24.12
C ILE A 222 -5.46 46.83 25.46
N ASP A 223 -5.79 48.07 25.83
CA ASP A 223 -5.35 48.64 27.11
C ASP A 223 -6.06 47.99 28.32
N GLN A 224 -7.28 47.46 28.19
CA GLN A 224 -7.91 46.61 29.23
C GLN A 224 -7.14 45.29 29.46
N PHE A 225 -6.54 44.70 28.42
CA PHE A 225 -5.62 43.57 28.58
C PHE A 225 -4.24 43.97 29.15
N ARG A 226 -3.98 45.28 29.29
CA ARG A 226 -2.69 45.86 29.71
C ARG A 226 -2.70 46.36 31.16
N GLU A 227 -3.83 46.83 31.66
CA GLU A 227 -3.99 47.39 33.02
C GLU A 227 -4.09 46.34 34.15
N TYR A 228 -3.38 45.22 34.04
CA TYR A 228 -3.09 44.37 35.21
C TYR A 228 -1.83 44.87 35.95
N PRO A 229 -1.75 44.76 37.30
CA PRO A 229 -0.87 45.62 38.11
C PRO A 229 0.63 45.61 37.72
N PHE A 230 1.18 46.84 37.67
CA PHE A 230 2.40 47.19 36.94
C PHE A 230 3.69 46.43 37.30
N HIS A 231 3.77 45.81 38.48
CA HIS A 231 4.93 44.99 38.86
C HIS A 231 5.12 43.74 37.99
N TYR A 232 4.07 43.32 37.28
CA TYR A 232 4.14 42.25 36.30
C TYR A 232 4.30 42.72 34.86
N SER A 233 4.09 43.98 34.48
CA SER A 233 3.99 44.41 33.06
C SER A 233 5.06 43.83 32.08
N VAL A 234 6.36 44.04 32.32
CA VAL A 234 7.43 43.43 31.48
C VAL A 234 7.53 41.92 31.71
N LEU A 235 7.22 41.44 32.92
CA LEU A 235 7.02 40.02 33.27
C LEU A 235 5.63 39.48 32.88
N PHE A 236 4.87 40.18 32.03
CA PHE A 236 3.49 39.86 31.60
C PHE A 236 3.33 40.09 30.10
N LEU A 237 4.14 40.94 29.48
CA LEU A 237 4.57 40.70 28.11
C LEU A 237 5.60 39.57 28.04
N LYS A 238 6.43 39.34 29.08
CA LYS A 238 7.22 38.10 29.27
C LYS A 238 6.56 37.02 30.14
N LYS A 239 5.30 37.17 30.58
CA LYS A 239 4.41 36.03 30.94
C LYS A 239 3.21 35.92 29.99
N ILE A 240 3.05 36.77 28.98
CA ILE A 240 2.32 36.42 27.78
C ILE A 240 3.34 35.77 26.88
N ASP A 241 4.43 36.39 26.43
CA ASP A 241 5.47 35.65 25.69
C ASP A 241 5.96 34.37 26.41
N LYS A 242 6.00 34.30 27.76
CA LYS A 242 6.25 33.04 28.50
C LYS A 242 5.01 32.28 29.03
N CYS A 243 3.76 32.71 28.83
CA CYS A 243 2.59 31.83 29.01
C CYS A 243 2.02 31.48 27.64
N TRP A 244 1.87 32.39 26.70
CA TRP A 244 1.95 32.06 25.27
C TRP A 244 3.08 31.05 24.98
N GLN A 245 4.36 31.22 25.41
CA GLN A 245 5.33 30.10 25.27
C GLN A 245 5.20 28.98 26.31
N ASP A 246 5.20 29.16 27.65
CA ASP A 246 5.14 27.98 28.55
C ASP A 246 3.77 27.26 28.49
N HIS A 247 2.67 27.97 28.23
CA HIS A 247 1.33 27.42 27.98
C HIS A 247 1.16 26.95 26.54
N PHE A 248 1.73 27.52 25.45
CA PHE A 248 1.77 26.75 24.20
C PHE A 248 2.70 25.55 24.34
N ILE A 249 3.82 25.59 25.04
CA ILE A 249 4.65 24.40 25.31
C ILE A 249 3.87 23.39 26.17
N TYR A 250 3.07 23.82 27.15
CA TYR A 250 2.21 22.94 27.97
C TYR A 250 0.92 22.50 27.27
N LEU A 251 0.43 23.27 26.28
CA LEU A 251 -0.73 22.97 25.45
C LEU A 251 -0.35 22.11 24.24
N PHE A 252 0.85 22.30 23.66
CA PHE A 252 1.52 21.38 22.74
C PHE A 252 1.85 20.09 23.47
N ALA A 253 2.46 20.15 24.66
CA ALA A 253 2.63 18.98 25.51
C ALA A 253 1.29 18.30 25.83
N LYS A 254 0.19 19.03 26.06
CA LYS A 254 -1.15 18.42 26.18
C LYS A 254 -1.66 17.82 24.86
N MET A 255 -1.60 18.56 23.75
CA MET A 255 -2.07 18.15 22.42
C MET A 255 -1.36 16.87 21.95
N VAL A 256 -0.06 16.74 22.23
CA VAL A 256 0.80 15.70 21.67
C VAL A 256 1.11 14.57 22.69
N LEU A 257 1.33 14.86 23.99
CA LEU A 257 1.55 13.81 25.03
C LEU A 257 0.24 13.24 25.60
N ILE A 258 -0.89 13.97 25.59
CA ILE A 258 -2.03 13.65 26.47
C ILE A 258 -3.32 13.34 25.69
N GLN A 259 -3.47 12.08 25.27
CA GLN A 259 -4.79 11.48 24.93
C GLN A 259 -5.76 11.39 26.12
N LYS A 260 -5.35 11.79 27.34
CA LYS A 260 -6.05 11.49 28.61
C LYS A 260 -6.78 12.68 29.26
N HIS A 261 -6.74 13.87 28.68
CA HIS A 261 -7.48 15.04 29.15
C HIS A 261 -8.21 15.71 27.99
N SER A 262 -9.49 15.96 28.16
CA SER A 262 -10.34 16.65 27.18
C SER A 262 -9.93 18.12 27.06
N VAL A 263 -9.07 18.43 26.08
CA VAL A 263 -8.88 19.80 25.59
C VAL A 263 -10.08 20.15 24.71
N ASP A 264 -10.62 21.36 24.85
CA ASP A 264 -11.78 21.80 24.09
C ASP A 264 -11.43 21.97 22.59
N ARG A 265 -11.81 20.98 21.79
CA ARG A 265 -11.62 20.97 20.32
C ARG A 265 -12.32 22.16 19.63
N SER A 266 -13.38 22.72 20.21
CA SER A 266 -14.12 23.85 19.63
C SER A 266 -13.41 25.19 19.87
N LEU A 267 -12.94 25.43 21.11
CA LEU A 267 -12.10 26.58 21.44
C LEU A 267 -10.80 26.57 20.63
N LEU A 268 -10.15 25.41 20.51
CA LEU A 268 -8.94 25.27 19.68
C LEU A 268 -9.20 25.61 18.21
N ARG A 269 -10.26 25.05 17.60
CA ARG A 269 -10.63 25.38 16.21
C ARG A 269 -10.92 26.87 16.04
N SER A 270 -11.61 27.51 16.99
CA SER A 270 -11.92 28.94 16.92
C SER A 270 -10.67 29.82 17.03
N LEU A 271 -9.74 29.50 17.95
CA LEU A 271 -8.48 30.23 18.09
C LEU A 271 -7.55 30.04 16.88
N LEU A 272 -7.44 28.82 16.36
CA LEU A 272 -6.57 28.54 15.21
C LEU A 272 -7.15 29.07 13.90
N SER A 273 -8.49 29.10 13.74
CA SER A 273 -9.15 29.88 12.67
C SER A 273 -8.76 31.35 12.79
N MET A 274 -8.93 31.97 13.95
CA MET A 274 -8.58 33.38 14.17
C MET A 274 -7.12 33.69 13.79
N LEU A 275 -6.15 32.81 14.08
CA LEU A 275 -4.76 33.01 13.64
C LEU A 275 -4.58 32.89 12.12
N SER A 276 -5.37 32.05 11.44
CA SER A 276 -5.35 31.90 9.98
C SER A 276 -6.07 33.08 9.29
N ASP A 277 -7.23 33.48 9.81
CA ASP A 277 -8.01 34.67 9.41
C ASP A 277 -7.20 35.98 9.57
N LEU A 278 -6.34 36.06 10.60
CA LEU A 278 -5.38 37.15 10.82
C LEU A 278 -4.04 36.99 10.08
N GLN A 279 -3.86 35.93 9.30
CA GLN A 279 -2.65 35.62 8.52
C GLN A 279 -1.35 35.47 9.33
N ILE A 280 -1.45 35.11 10.62
CA ILE A 280 -0.29 34.94 11.54
C ILE A 280 -0.06 33.49 11.98
N TYR A 281 -0.90 32.54 11.54
CA TYR A 281 -0.83 31.12 11.91
C TYR A 281 0.54 30.48 11.64
N GLN A 282 1.13 30.71 10.46
CA GLN A 282 2.37 30.03 10.07
C GLN A 282 3.57 30.49 10.93
N ASP A 283 3.78 31.81 11.00
CA ASP A 283 4.89 32.43 11.72
C ASP A 283 4.77 32.29 13.25
N SER A 284 3.55 32.42 13.79
CA SER A 284 3.32 32.52 15.24
C SER A 284 2.97 31.19 15.92
N PHE A 285 2.50 30.19 15.17
CA PHE A 285 2.05 28.91 15.71
C PHE A 285 2.71 27.71 15.01
N GLU A 286 2.64 27.62 13.68
CA GLU A 286 3.00 26.40 12.94
C GLU A 286 4.46 26.01 13.12
N GLN A 287 5.41 26.95 12.97
CA GLN A 287 6.83 26.65 13.17
C GLN A 287 7.10 26.09 14.58
N ARG A 288 6.53 26.72 15.62
CA ARG A 288 6.71 26.29 17.02
C ARG A 288 6.04 24.96 17.32
N PHE A 289 4.86 24.72 16.76
CA PHE A 289 4.16 23.44 16.83
C PHE A 289 5.03 22.31 16.25
N LEU A 290 5.63 22.54 15.07
CA LEU A 290 6.48 21.55 14.41
C LEU A 290 7.81 21.33 15.15
N GLU A 291 8.44 22.39 15.68
CA GLU A 291 9.65 22.30 16.52
C GLU A 291 9.42 21.42 17.77
N GLU A 292 8.33 21.66 18.51
CA GLU A 292 7.98 20.87 19.70
C GLU A 292 7.56 19.44 19.35
N THR A 293 6.79 19.26 18.28
CA THR A 293 6.37 17.93 17.80
C THR A 293 7.57 17.09 17.35
N ASN A 294 8.57 17.72 16.73
CA ASN A 294 9.82 17.07 16.34
C ASN A 294 10.61 16.59 17.57
N ARG A 295 10.78 17.46 18.58
CA ARG A 295 11.44 17.15 19.85
C ARG A 295 10.76 16.00 20.60
N LEU A 296 9.43 16.01 20.63
CA LEU A 296 8.63 15.00 21.32
C LEU A 296 8.73 13.64 20.64
N TYR A 297 8.49 13.55 19.33
CA TYR A 297 8.53 12.26 18.64
C TYR A 297 9.95 11.68 18.53
N ALA A 298 11.00 12.52 18.55
CA ALA A 298 12.38 12.05 18.70
C ALA A 298 12.58 11.29 20.03
N ALA A 299 12.14 11.87 21.14
CA ALA A 299 12.22 11.24 22.46
C ALA A 299 11.28 10.02 22.61
N GLU A 300 10.07 10.09 22.03
CA GLU A 300 9.11 8.98 22.05
C GLU A 300 9.63 7.78 21.24
N GLY A 301 10.20 8.01 20.05
CA GLY A 301 10.80 6.98 19.22
C GLY A 301 11.97 6.28 19.91
N GLN A 302 12.97 7.04 20.39
CA GLN A 302 14.13 6.49 21.11
C GLN A 302 13.72 5.63 22.32
N ARG A 303 12.79 6.14 23.14
CA ARG A 303 12.31 5.46 24.35
C ARG A 303 11.53 4.19 24.02
N LEU A 304 10.58 4.25 23.10
CA LEU A 304 9.73 3.09 22.75
C LEU A 304 10.49 2.00 21.98
N MET A 305 11.56 2.34 21.24
CA MET A 305 12.44 1.36 20.60
C MET A 305 13.16 0.46 21.62
N GLN A 306 13.45 1.01 22.81
CA GLN A 306 14.04 0.28 23.93
C GLN A 306 12.97 -0.48 24.71
N GLU A 307 11.88 0.19 25.10
CA GLU A 307 10.82 -0.38 25.96
C GLU A 307 9.96 -1.48 25.31
N ARG A 308 9.80 -1.51 23.98
CA ARG A 308 8.81 -2.36 23.30
C ARG A 308 9.39 -3.25 22.22
N GLU A 309 8.70 -4.36 22.00
CA GLU A 309 8.92 -5.22 20.83
C GLU A 309 8.40 -4.59 19.54
N VAL A 310 9.05 -4.93 18.42
CA VAL A 310 8.80 -4.33 17.10
C VAL A 310 7.33 -4.39 16.67
N PRO A 311 6.58 -5.51 16.80
CA PRO A 311 5.12 -5.55 16.59
C PRO A 311 4.36 -4.41 17.30
N ALA A 312 4.62 -4.23 18.61
CA ALA A 312 3.95 -3.25 19.45
C ALA A 312 4.46 -1.81 19.22
N TYR A 313 5.67 -1.67 18.67
CA TYR A 313 6.18 -0.39 18.18
C TYR A 313 5.49 0.02 16.88
N LEU A 314 5.43 -0.85 15.87
CA LEU A 314 4.81 -0.55 14.56
C LEU A 314 3.33 -0.19 14.68
N HIS A 315 2.57 -0.94 15.48
CA HIS A 315 1.17 -0.62 15.79
C HIS A 315 1.03 0.75 16.47
N HIS A 316 1.96 1.09 17.37
CA HIS A 316 1.96 2.40 18.04
C HIS A 316 2.29 3.53 17.05
N VAL A 317 3.25 3.36 16.15
CA VAL A 317 3.55 4.36 15.10
C VAL A 317 2.36 4.57 14.17
N ASN A 318 1.69 3.50 13.72
CA ASN A 318 0.50 3.64 12.88
C ASN A 318 -0.62 4.41 13.61
N LYS A 319 -0.89 4.04 14.87
CA LYS A 319 -1.85 4.74 15.73
C LYS A 319 -1.49 6.23 15.94
N ARG A 320 -0.21 6.58 16.07
CA ARG A 320 0.23 7.99 16.10
C ARG A 320 -0.02 8.72 14.77
N LEU A 321 0.24 8.08 13.63
CA LEU A 321 -0.02 8.67 12.31
C LEU A 321 -1.52 8.88 12.05
N GLU A 322 -2.38 8.02 12.58
CA GLU A 322 -3.84 8.19 12.58
C GLU A 322 -4.30 9.31 13.52
N GLU A 323 -3.76 9.39 14.74
CA GLU A 323 -4.04 10.46 15.71
C GLU A 323 -3.69 11.86 15.19
N GLU A 324 -2.55 11.99 14.50
CA GLU A 324 -2.12 13.27 13.92
C GLU A 324 -2.96 13.65 12.69
N ALA A 325 -3.46 12.66 11.93
CA ALA A 325 -4.41 12.90 10.84
C ALA A 325 -5.80 13.37 11.35
N ASP A 326 -6.35 12.73 12.40
CA ASP A 326 -7.58 13.22 13.09
C ASP A 326 -7.37 14.63 13.64
N ARG A 327 -6.19 14.92 14.20
CA ARG A 327 -5.87 16.23 14.77
C ARG A 327 -5.95 17.35 13.74
N VAL A 328 -5.41 17.12 12.54
CA VAL A 328 -5.51 18.07 11.43
C VAL A 328 -6.98 18.34 11.09
N ILE A 329 -7.74 17.29 10.76
CA ILE A 329 -9.16 17.39 10.38
C ILE A 329 -9.99 18.06 11.48
N THR A 330 -9.60 17.88 12.74
CA THR A 330 -10.29 18.46 13.90
C THR A 330 -10.04 19.96 14.05
N TYR A 331 -8.79 20.44 14.13
CA TYR A 331 -8.54 21.85 14.51
C TYR A 331 -7.27 22.52 13.95
N LEU A 332 -6.38 21.84 13.22
CA LEU A 332 -5.21 22.51 12.61
C LEU A 332 -5.56 23.04 11.21
N ASP A 333 -4.73 23.94 10.69
CA ASP A 333 -4.81 24.34 9.29
C ASP A 333 -4.40 23.18 8.37
N GLN A 334 -5.01 23.11 7.18
CA GLN A 334 -4.77 22.05 6.19
C GLN A 334 -3.33 22.11 5.62
N SER A 335 -2.67 23.27 5.63
CA SER A 335 -1.26 23.41 5.27
C SER A 335 -0.34 22.55 6.16
N THR A 336 -0.67 22.44 7.45
CA THR A 336 0.15 21.74 8.46
C THR A 336 0.22 20.23 8.29
N GLN A 337 -0.71 19.60 7.55
CA GLN A 337 -0.73 18.14 7.42
C GLN A 337 0.57 17.56 6.86
N LYS A 338 1.11 18.16 5.79
CA LYS A 338 2.31 17.65 5.11
C LYS A 338 3.58 17.75 5.99
N PRO A 339 3.94 18.90 6.58
CA PRO A 339 5.11 18.98 7.46
C PRO A 339 4.93 18.21 8.79
N LEU A 340 3.71 18.15 9.34
CA LEU A 340 3.41 17.38 10.56
C LEU A 340 3.66 15.88 10.33
N ILE A 341 2.98 15.27 9.35
CA ILE A 341 3.10 13.84 9.08
C ILE A 341 4.52 13.47 8.68
N ALA A 342 5.20 14.27 7.86
CA ALA A 342 6.60 14.04 7.51
C ALA A 342 7.55 14.11 8.73
N THR A 343 7.24 14.95 9.73
CA THR A 343 8.00 15.02 10.99
C THR A 343 7.81 13.77 11.84
N VAL A 344 6.57 13.26 11.95
CA VAL A 344 6.25 12.02 12.67
C VAL A 344 6.90 10.81 12.01
N GLU A 345 6.78 10.70 10.68
CA GLU A 345 7.40 9.65 9.88
C GLU A 345 8.94 9.68 10.00
N LYS A 346 9.55 10.87 9.96
CA LYS A 346 11.00 11.00 10.18
C LYS A 346 11.41 10.48 11.57
N GLN A 347 10.77 10.96 12.64
CA GLN A 347 11.23 10.68 13.99
C GLN A 347 10.87 9.28 14.51
N LEU A 348 9.73 8.72 14.10
CA LEU A 348 9.29 7.39 14.52
C LEU A 348 9.75 6.24 13.60
N LEU A 349 10.09 6.52 12.34
CA LEU A 349 10.54 5.50 11.40
C LEU A 349 11.91 5.83 10.79
N GLY A 350 12.09 7.04 10.24
CA GLY A 350 13.29 7.46 9.52
C GLY A 350 14.59 7.31 10.31
N GLU A 351 14.66 7.86 11.51
CA GLU A 351 15.84 7.76 12.39
C GLU A 351 16.07 6.34 12.95
N HIS A 352 15.13 5.42 12.77
CA HIS A 352 15.12 4.09 13.41
C HIS A 352 15.04 2.89 12.44
N LEU A 353 14.99 3.11 11.12
CA LEU A 353 14.77 2.06 10.10
C LEU A 353 15.63 0.80 10.33
N THR A 354 16.94 0.98 10.44
CA THR A 354 17.90 -0.13 10.60
C THR A 354 17.75 -0.81 11.96
N ALA A 355 17.48 -0.06 13.04
CA ALA A 355 17.31 -0.60 14.39
C ALA A 355 16.05 -1.47 14.50
N ILE A 356 14.94 -1.05 13.87
CA ILE A 356 13.69 -1.82 13.79
C ILE A 356 13.95 -3.18 13.12
N LEU A 357 14.67 -3.20 11.99
CA LEU A 357 14.92 -4.43 11.24
C LEU A 357 15.92 -5.35 11.97
N GLN A 358 16.99 -4.78 12.53
CA GLN A 358 17.98 -5.53 13.33
C GLN A 358 17.38 -6.14 14.60
N LYS A 359 16.45 -5.45 15.27
CA LYS A 359 15.77 -5.97 16.47
C LYS A 359 14.71 -7.02 16.15
N GLY A 360 13.90 -6.81 15.11
CA GLY A 360 12.64 -7.55 14.95
C GLY A 360 12.42 -8.31 13.63
N LEU A 361 13.10 -7.99 12.52
CA LEU A 361 12.72 -8.56 11.21
C LEU A 361 12.81 -10.08 11.20
N ASN A 362 13.91 -10.65 11.71
CA ASN A 362 14.11 -12.10 11.75
C ASN A 362 12.96 -12.78 12.52
N ASN A 363 12.62 -12.30 13.72
CA ASN A 363 11.55 -12.86 14.54
C ASN A 363 10.17 -12.76 13.84
N LEU A 364 9.88 -11.66 13.15
CA LEU A 364 8.65 -11.51 12.36
C LEU A 364 8.56 -12.52 11.21
N LEU A 365 9.69 -12.79 10.55
CA LEU A 365 9.78 -13.72 9.43
C LEU A 365 9.78 -15.18 9.90
N ASP A 366 10.52 -15.52 10.96
CA ASP A 366 10.58 -16.85 11.55
C ASP A 366 9.19 -17.29 12.06
N GLU A 367 8.54 -16.47 12.89
CA GLU A 367 7.17 -16.71 13.38
C GLU A 367 6.07 -16.53 12.31
N ASN A 368 6.41 -16.08 11.09
CA ASN A 368 5.48 -15.87 9.99
C ASN A 368 4.33 -14.88 10.31
N ARG A 369 4.65 -13.75 10.94
CA ARG A 369 3.66 -12.74 11.37
C ARG A 369 3.20 -11.85 10.21
N ILE A 370 2.38 -12.41 9.32
CA ILE A 370 1.87 -11.77 8.09
C ILE A 370 1.30 -10.35 8.32
N GLN A 371 0.55 -10.14 9.41
CA GLN A 371 -0.05 -8.84 9.74
C GLN A 371 1.01 -7.78 10.11
N ASP A 372 1.95 -8.12 11.00
CA ASP A 372 3.06 -7.24 11.38
C ASP A 372 3.99 -6.95 10.18
N LEU A 373 4.22 -7.92 9.30
CA LEU A 373 5.04 -7.79 8.09
C LEU A 373 4.40 -6.87 7.04
N ALA A 374 3.08 -6.96 6.84
CA ALA A 374 2.34 -6.04 5.97
C ALA A 374 2.38 -4.61 6.52
N LEU A 375 2.18 -4.44 7.84
CA LEU A 375 2.26 -3.15 8.51
C LEU A 375 3.68 -2.55 8.43
N LEU A 376 4.72 -3.37 8.63
CA LEU A 376 6.12 -2.98 8.45
C LEU A 376 6.37 -2.45 7.04
N TYR A 377 5.94 -3.17 6.00
CA TYR A 377 6.11 -2.77 4.61
C TYR A 377 5.34 -1.47 4.27
N GLN A 378 4.10 -1.34 4.74
CA GLN A 378 3.29 -0.12 4.58
C GLN A 378 3.98 1.09 5.21
N LEU A 379 4.47 0.97 6.45
CA LEU A 379 5.16 2.06 7.16
C LEU A 379 6.52 2.39 6.51
N PHE A 380 7.32 1.39 6.14
CA PHE A 380 8.63 1.58 5.49
C PHE A 380 8.49 2.14 4.05
N SER A 381 7.32 2.01 3.42
CA SER A 381 7.02 2.62 2.12
C SER A 381 6.78 4.13 2.18
N ARG A 382 6.47 4.68 3.37
CA ARG A 382 6.28 6.12 3.58
C ARG A 382 7.61 6.88 3.68
N VAL A 383 8.68 6.20 4.14
CA VAL A 383 9.99 6.81 4.38
C VAL A 383 10.91 6.70 3.16
N ARG A 384 11.57 7.80 2.80
CA ARG A 384 12.62 7.82 1.76
C ARG A 384 13.73 6.82 2.10
N GLY A 385 13.86 5.78 1.28
CA GLY A 385 14.87 4.73 1.45
C GLY A 385 14.41 3.52 2.29
N GLY A 386 13.30 3.60 3.03
CA GLY A 386 12.82 2.51 3.89
C GLY A 386 12.65 1.18 3.16
N VAL A 387 11.98 1.20 2.01
CA VAL A 387 11.82 0.03 1.12
C VAL A 387 13.16 -0.58 0.66
N GLN A 388 14.21 0.24 0.48
CA GLN A 388 15.53 -0.24 0.05
C GLN A 388 16.28 -0.93 1.20
N VAL A 389 16.22 -0.38 2.42
CA VAL A 389 16.84 -0.97 3.61
C VAL A 389 16.10 -2.28 4.00
N LEU A 390 14.77 -2.29 3.92
CA LEU A 390 13.96 -3.50 4.09
C LEU A 390 14.31 -4.58 3.06
N LEU A 391 14.48 -4.21 1.78
CA LEU A 391 14.90 -5.14 0.72
C LEU A 391 16.29 -5.74 0.98
N GLN A 392 17.24 -4.96 1.49
CA GLN A 392 18.57 -5.47 1.85
C GLN A 392 18.47 -6.52 2.96
N HIS A 393 17.85 -6.19 4.10
CA HIS A 393 17.70 -7.13 5.21
C HIS A 393 16.89 -8.38 4.84
N TRP A 394 15.90 -8.25 3.93
CA TRP A 394 15.15 -9.38 3.36
C TRP A 394 16.05 -10.33 2.55
N ILE A 395 16.89 -9.79 1.67
CA ILE A 395 17.86 -10.58 0.88
C ILE A 395 18.89 -11.26 1.79
N GLU A 396 19.39 -10.55 2.80
CA GLU A 396 20.33 -11.08 3.79
C GLU A 396 19.70 -12.20 4.63
N TYR A 397 18.46 -12.02 5.12
CA TYR A 397 17.71 -13.05 5.83
C TYR A 397 17.53 -14.31 4.97
N ILE A 398 17.10 -14.18 3.70
CA ILE A 398 16.92 -15.34 2.81
C ILE A 398 18.25 -16.07 2.60
N LYS A 399 19.34 -15.33 2.34
CA LYS A 399 20.68 -15.93 2.16
C LYS A 399 21.19 -16.61 3.45
N ALA A 400 20.86 -16.07 4.62
CA ALA A 400 21.21 -16.64 5.92
C ALA A 400 20.39 -17.90 6.24
N PHE A 401 19.06 -17.81 6.28
CA PHE A 401 18.15 -18.92 6.60
C PHE A 401 18.34 -20.08 5.61
N GLY A 402 18.33 -19.77 4.31
CA GLY A 402 18.56 -20.75 3.24
C GLY A 402 19.93 -21.44 3.31
N SER A 403 20.98 -20.74 3.75
CA SER A 403 22.28 -21.36 4.04
C SER A 403 22.18 -22.46 5.11
N THR A 404 21.33 -22.30 6.14
CA THR A 404 21.18 -23.31 7.20
C THR A 404 20.52 -24.60 6.72
N ILE A 405 19.64 -24.51 5.71
CA ILE A 405 18.99 -25.67 5.08
C ILE A 405 20.00 -26.47 4.27
N VAL A 406 20.75 -25.79 3.38
CA VAL A 406 21.60 -26.51 2.40
C VAL A 406 22.96 -26.92 2.93
N ILE A 407 23.54 -26.24 3.92
CA ILE A 407 24.94 -26.50 4.34
C ILE A 407 25.08 -27.76 5.21
N ASN A 408 24.17 -28.02 6.16
CA ASN A 408 24.33 -29.13 7.11
C ASN A 408 24.08 -30.50 6.43
N PRO A 409 25.07 -31.41 6.35
CA PRO A 409 24.88 -32.74 5.77
C PRO A 409 23.85 -33.62 6.51
N GLU A 410 23.59 -33.37 7.79
CA GLU A 410 22.60 -34.12 8.57
C GLU A 410 21.17 -33.87 8.05
N LYS A 411 20.93 -32.68 7.48
CA LYS A 411 19.67 -32.30 6.85
C LYS A 411 19.48 -32.83 5.43
N ASP A 412 20.45 -33.54 4.83
CA ASP A 412 20.37 -34.01 3.43
C ASP A 412 19.09 -34.80 3.09
N LYS A 413 18.44 -35.42 4.09
CA LYS A 413 17.18 -36.15 3.93
C LYS A 413 15.95 -35.24 3.77
N THR A 414 15.93 -34.11 4.47
CA THR A 414 14.80 -33.15 4.52
C THR A 414 15.03 -31.92 3.67
N MET A 415 16.28 -31.61 3.32
CA MET A 415 16.72 -30.39 2.62
C MET A 415 15.83 -29.99 1.43
N VAL A 416 15.43 -30.92 0.55
CA VAL A 416 14.60 -30.58 -0.61
C VAL A 416 13.17 -30.19 -0.21
N GLN A 417 12.60 -30.83 0.81
CA GLN A 417 11.29 -30.43 1.36
C GLN A 417 11.40 -29.07 2.07
N GLU A 418 12.41 -28.89 2.93
CA GLU A 418 12.66 -27.61 3.61
C GLU A 418 12.88 -26.45 2.63
N LEU A 419 13.50 -26.68 1.46
CA LEU A 419 13.64 -25.68 0.39
C LEU A 419 12.31 -25.33 -0.29
N LEU A 420 11.43 -26.31 -0.49
CA LEU A 420 10.10 -26.10 -1.09
C LEU A 420 9.20 -25.33 -0.11
N ASP A 421 9.14 -25.77 1.14
CA ASP A 421 8.34 -25.14 2.21
C ASP A 421 8.81 -23.71 2.48
N PHE A 422 10.13 -23.48 2.49
CA PHE A 422 10.71 -22.14 2.62
C PHE A 422 10.40 -21.25 1.41
N LYS A 423 10.41 -21.79 0.18
CA LYS A 423 10.03 -21.05 -1.03
C LYS A 423 8.56 -20.65 -1.00
N ASP A 424 7.66 -21.56 -0.63
CA ASP A 424 6.23 -21.29 -0.47
C ASP A 424 5.98 -20.19 0.58
N LYS A 425 6.63 -20.27 1.75
CA LYS A 425 6.56 -19.24 2.80
C LYS A 425 7.04 -17.87 2.30
N VAL A 426 8.18 -17.84 1.60
CA VAL A 426 8.78 -16.62 1.06
C VAL A 426 7.90 -15.99 -0.04
N ASP A 427 7.35 -16.78 -0.95
CA ASP A 427 6.44 -16.30 -1.99
C ASP A 427 5.15 -15.72 -1.40
N HIS A 428 4.56 -16.40 -0.41
CA HIS A 428 3.35 -15.93 0.28
C HIS A 428 3.55 -14.59 0.98
N ILE A 429 4.72 -14.36 1.60
CA ILE A 429 5.08 -13.07 2.21
C ILE A 429 5.23 -11.98 1.13
N ILE A 430 5.82 -12.28 -0.04
CA ILE A 430 5.93 -11.30 -1.13
C ILE A 430 4.55 -10.95 -1.71
N ASP A 431 3.67 -11.94 -1.86
CA ASP A 431 2.30 -11.76 -2.35
C ASP A 431 1.49 -10.86 -1.40
N VAL A 432 1.33 -11.30 -0.15
CA VAL A 432 0.42 -10.69 0.83
C VAL A 432 1.02 -9.46 1.52
N CYS A 433 2.26 -9.55 2.02
CA CYS A 433 2.86 -8.47 2.82
C CYS A 433 3.48 -7.38 1.94
N PHE A 434 4.13 -7.76 0.83
CA PHE A 434 4.87 -6.84 -0.03
C PHE A 434 4.14 -6.51 -1.35
N MET A 435 2.86 -6.85 -1.46
CA MET A 435 1.96 -6.47 -2.57
C MET A 435 2.51 -6.85 -3.96
N LYS A 436 3.15 -8.03 -4.08
CA LYS A 436 3.84 -8.49 -5.31
C LYS A 436 4.91 -7.53 -5.85
N ASN A 437 5.59 -6.77 -4.99
CA ASN A 437 6.63 -5.84 -5.41
C ASN A 437 7.80 -6.56 -6.11
N GLU A 438 7.95 -6.33 -7.42
CA GLU A 438 8.98 -6.92 -8.28
C GLU A 438 10.40 -6.80 -7.73
N LYS A 439 10.72 -5.77 -6.93
CA LYS A 439 12.06 -5.66 -6.31
C LYS A 439 12.31 -6.78 -5.30
N PHE A 440 11.30 -7.16 -4.52
CA PHE A 440 11.37 -8.27 -3.57
C PHE A 440 11.33 -9.63 -4.27
N VAL A 441 10.54 -9.76 -5.35
CA VAL A 441 10.54 -10.94 -6.24
C VAL A 441 11.93 -11.19 -6.81
N ASN A 442 12.60 -10.15 -7.33
CA ASN A 442 13.90 -10.30 -7.99
C ASN A 442 15.06 -10.43 -6.97
N GLY A 443 15.00 -9.73 -5.84
CA GLY A 443 15.93 -9.96 -4.72
C GLY A 443 15.83 -11.37 -4.13
N MET A 444 14.63 -11.94 -4.07
CA MET A 444 14.41 -13.34 -3.68
C MET A 444 15.04 -14.32 -4.67
N LYS A 445 14.86 -14.12 -5.99
CA LYS A 445 15.49 -14.98 -7.02
C LYS A 445 17.02 -15.00 -6.86
N GLU A 446 17.64 -13.82 -6.77
CA GLU A 446 19.08 -13.68 -6.55
C GLU A 446 19.53 -14.34 -5.23
N ALA A 447 18.74 -14.19 -4.16
CA ALA A 447 19.03 -14.81 -2.87
C ALA A 447 19.01 -16.34 -2.92
N PHE A 448 17.98 -16.95 -3.53
CA PHE A 448 17.86 -18.40 -3.70
C PHE A 448 19.01 -18.95 -4.58
N GLU A 449 19.31 -18.31 -5.70
CA GLU A 449 20.43 -18.66 -6.57
C GLU A 449 21.78 -18.56 -5.83
N THR A 450 21.97 -17.51 -5.01
CA THR A 450 23.18 -17.33 -4.19
C THR A 450 23.36 -18.45 -3.16
N PHE A 451 22.33 -18.73 -2.34
CA PHE A 451 22.51 -19.63 -1.20
C PHE A 451 22.48 -21.11 -1.62
N ILE A 452 21.69 -21.50 -2.62
CA ILE A 452 21.63 -22.90 -3.08
C ILE A 452 22.99 -23.33 -3.64
N ASN A 453 23.60 -22.51 -4.50
CA ASN A 453 24.90 -22.84 -5.12
C ASN A 453 26.11 -22.71 -4.18
N LYS A 454 25.91 -22.24 -2.94
CA LYS A 454 26.95 -22.19 -1.90
C LYS A 454 27.44 -23.59 -1.47
N ARG A 455 26.65 -24.65 -1.71
CA ARG A 455 27.09 -26.04 -1.57
C ARG A 455 27.19 -26.70 -2.95
N PRO A 456 28.39 -27.03 -3.44
CA PRO A 456 28.56 -27.59 -4.78
C PRO A 456 27.91 -28.99 -4.88
N ASN A 457 27.28 -29.25 -6.03
CA ASN A 457 26.78 -30.54 -6.53
C ASN A 457 25.68 -31.23 -5.70
N LYS A 458 25.65 -31.12 -4.37
CA LYS A 458 24.68 -31.82 -3.51
C LYS A 458 23.23 -31.39 -3.74
N PRO A 459 22.89 -30.10 -3.94
CA PRO A 459 21.53 -29.70 -4.28
C PRO A 459 21.01 -30.38 -5.55
N ALA A 460 21.85 -30.50 -6.58
CA ALA A 460 21.51 -31.19 -7.82
C ALA A 460 21.28 -32.69 -7.62
N GLU A 461 22.18 -33.37 -6.90
CA GLU A 461 22.03 -34.79 -6.52
C GLU A 461 20.73 -35.06 -5.75
N LEU A 462 20.46 -34.24 -4.72
CA LEU A 462 19.33 -34.47 -3.82
C LEU A 462 18.00 -34.14 -4.48
N ILE A 463 17.90 -33.11 -5.34
CA ILE A 463 16.69 -32.87 -6.13
C ILE A 463 16.46 -34.00 -7.15
N ALA A 464 17.50 -34.52 -7.82
CA ALA A 464 17.35 -35.67 -8.72
C ALA A 464 16.81 -36.91 -7.98
N LYS A 465 17.31 -37.18 -6.77
CA LYS A 465 16.81 -38.26 -5.89
C LYS A 465 15.39 -38.00 -5.37
N TYR A 466 15.04 -36.75 -5.08
CA TYR A 466 13.70 -36.38 -4.61
C TYR A 466 12.65 -36.61 -5.71
N VAL A 467 12.93 -36.19 -6.95
CA VAL A 467 12.07 -36.49 -8.11
C VAL A 467 11.97 -38.00 -8.34
N ASP A 468 13.07 -38.74 -8.28
CA ASP A 468 13.04 -40.22 -8.37
C ASP A 468 12.15 -40.85 -7.29
N SER A 469 12.16 -40.31 -6.06
CA SER A 469 11.29 -40.80 -4.99
C SER A 469 9.81 -40.54 -5.25
N LYS A 470 9.45 -39.41 -5.89
CA LYS A 470 8.06 -39.04 -6.18
C LYS A 470 7.49 -39.72 -7.43
N LEU A 471 8.34 -40.03 -8.41
CA LEU A 471 7.97 -40.75 -9.64
C LEU A 471 7.96 -42.29 -9.48
N ARG A 472 8.16 -42.84 -8.28
CA ARG A 472 8.12 -44.30 -8.02
C ARG A 472 6.71 -44.79 -7.67
N ALA A 473 6.34 -45.97 -8.17
CA ALA A 473 5.03 -46.62 -7.98
C ALA A 473 4.62 -46.92 -6.52
N GLY A 474 5.47 -46.64 -5.54
CA GLY A 474 5.12 -46.67 -4.11
C GLY A 474 4.41 -45.41 -3.61
N ASN A 475 4.46 -44.30 -4.36
CA ASN A 475 3.93 -42.99 -3.98
C ASN A 475 2.40 -42.89 -4.15
N LYS A 476 1.64 -43.85 -3.58
CA LYS A 476 0.18 -44.02 -3.78
C LYS A 476 -0.71 -42.98 -3.07
N GLU A 477 -0.11 -42.05 -2.33
CA GLU A 477 -0.83 -41.08 -1.49
C GLU A 477 -1.11 -39.74 -2.22
N ALA A 478 -0.48 -39.50 -3.38
CA ALA A 478 -0.69 -38.30 -4.17
C ALA A 478 -1.50 -38.61 -5.45
N THR A 479 -2.44 -37.74 -5.80
CA THR A 479 -3.09 -37.75 -7.12
C THR A 479 -2.15 -37.24 -8.21
N ASP A 480 -2.43 -37.54 -9.48
CA ASP A 480 -1.65 -37.04 -10.61
C ASP A 480 -1.59 -35.49 -10.66
N GLU A 481 -2.66 -34.79 -10.24
CA GLU A 481 -2.70 -33.32 -10.19
C GLU A 481 -1.79 -32.75 -9.08
N GLU A 482 -1.75 -33.40 -7.91
CA GLU A 482 -0.83 -33.03 -6.82
C GLU A 482 0.62 -33.36 -7.16
N LEU A 483 0.86 -34.48 -7.85
CA LEU A 483 2.17 -34.86 -8.37
C LEU A 483 2.67 -33.83 -9.38
N GLU A 484 1.85 -33.45 -10.37
CA GLU A 484 2.20 -32.45 -11.39
C GLU A 484 2.52 -31.08 -10.76
N LYS A 485 1.69 -30.60 -9.82
CA LYS A 485 1.96 -29.38 -9.03
C LYS A 485 3.27 -29.48 -8.24
N MET A 486 3.58 -30.65 -7.68
CA MET A 486 4.82 -30.89 -6.95
C MET A 486 6.04 -30.88 -7.89
N LEU A 487 5.93 -31.45 -9.09
CA LEU A 487 6.96 -31.37 -10.12
C LEU A 487 7.21 -29.92 -10.54
N ASP A 488 6.17 -29.10 -10.74
CA ASP A 488 6.34 -27.67 -11.07
C ASP A 488 7.06 -26.89 -9.95
N LYS A 489 6.71 -27.11 -8.67
CA LYS A 489 7.45 -26.49 -7.56
C LYS A 489 8.93 -26.92 -7.54
N ILE A 490 9.21 -28.19 -7.79
CA ILE A 490 10.60 -28.70 -7.88
C ILE A 490 11.33 -28.04 -9.05
N MET A 491 10.68 -27.86 -10.21
CA MET A 491 11.28 -27.20 -11.37
C MET A 491 11.59 -25.73 -11.11
N ILE A 492 10.74 -25.01 -10.35
CA ILE A 492 11.05 -23.65 -9.87
C ILE A 492 12.35 -23.61 -9.05
N ILE A 493 12.57 -24.57 -8.14
CA ILE A 493 13.83 -24.66 -7.38
C ILE A 493 15.02 -25.05 -8.27
N PHE A 494 14.83 -25.99 -9.20
CA PHE A 494 15.87 -26.46 -10.12
C PHE A 494 16.44 -25.34 -11.01
N ARG A 495 15.63 -24.34 -11.38
CA ARG A 495 16.10 -23.17 -12.16
C ARG A 495 17.30 -22.49 -11.50
N PHE A 496 17.29 -22.36 -10.17
CA PHE A 496 18.35 -21.72 -9.37
C PHE A 496 19.66 -22.52 -9.26
N ILE A 497 19.74 -23.78 -9.75
CA ILE A 497 20.93 -24.63 -9.60
C ILE A 497 21.90 -24.46 -10.79
N TYR A 498 23.20 -24.31 -10.51
CA TYR A 498 24.24 -24.29 -11.55
C TYR A 498 24.61 -25.70 -12.06
N GLY A 499 24.75 -26.68 -11.16
CA GLY A 499 25.14 -28.07 -11.47
C GLY A 499 24.05 -28.91 -12.16
N LYS A 500 23.48 -28.42 -13.27
CA LYS A 500 22.42 -29.11 -14.03
C LYS A 500 22.92 -30.39 -14.70
N ASP A 501 24.20 -30.47 -15.02
CA ASP A 501 24.92 -31.66 -15.49
C ASP A 501 24.95 -32.78 -14.42
N VAL A 502 25.20 -32.43 -13.16
CA VAL A 502 25.14 -33.35 -12.02
C VAL A 502 23.71 -33.88 -11.87
N PHE A 503 22.70 -33.01 -12.02
CA PHE A 503 21.30 -33.45 -12.07
C PHE A 503 21.04 -34.42 -13.24
N GLU A 504 21.51 -34.15 -14.48
CA GLU A 504 21.38 -35.08 -15.62
C GLU A 504 21.95 -36.47 -15.26
N ALA A 505 23.16 -36.50 -14.71
CA ALA A 505 23.86 -37.74 -14.38
C ALA A 505 23.11 -38.59 -13.34
N PHE A 506 22.62 -37.97 -12.26
CA PHE A 506 21.82 -38.69 -11.25
C PHE A 506 20.43 -39.08 -11.78
N TYR A 507 19.72 -38.14 -12.42
CA TYR A 507 18.37 -38.36 -12.94
C TYR A 507 18.34 -39.47 -13.99
N LYS A 508 19.24 -39.45 -14.97
CA LYS A 508 19.36 -40.47 -16.02
C LYS A 508 19.62 -41.87 -15.45
N LYS A 509 20.54 -41.96 -14.49
CA LYS A 509 20.96 -43.21 -13.84
C LYS A 509 19.86 -43.81 -12.97
N ASP A 510 18.96 -43.01 -12.39
CA ASP A 510 17.81 -43.54 -11.64
C ASP A 510 16.55 -43.72 -12.51
N LEU A 511 16.31 -42.90 -13.54
CA LEU A 511 15.31 -43.12 -14.60
C LEU A 511 15.52 -44.48 -15.29
N ALA A 512 16.77 -44.82 -15.63
CA ALA A 512 17.09 -46.11 -16.24
C ALA A 512 16.62 -47.30 -15.38
N LYS A 513 16.67 -47.17 -14.05
CA LYS A 513 16.16 -48.19 -13.11
C LYS A 513 14.63 -48.19 -13.03
N ARG A 514 13.98 -47.03 -13.12
CA ARG A 514 12.50 -46.95 -13.11
C ARG A 514 11.91 -47.61 -14.36
N LEU A 515 12.49 -47.34 -15.53
CA LEU A 515 12.13 -47.94 -16.82
C LEU A 515 12.38 -49.47 -16.83
N LEU A 516 13.64 -49.90 -16.63
CA LEU A 516 14.01 -51.32 -16.81
C LEU A 516 13.46 -52.26 -15.74
N VAL A 517 13.16 -51.76 -14.53
CA VAL A 517 12.66 -52.56 -13.40
C VAL A 517 11.16 -52.33 -13.18
N GLY A 518 10.46 -51.64 -14.08
CA GLY A 518 9.00 -51.45 -14.05
C GLY A 518 8.49 -50.75 -12.78
N LYS A 519 9.17 -49.68 -12.34
CA LYS A 519 8.94 -49.02 -11.03
C LYS A 519 8.48 -47.56 -11.10
N SER A 520 8.20 -47.02 -12.28
CA SER A 520 7.56 -45.71 -12.48
C SER A 520 6.11 -45.70 -11.98
N ALA A 521 5.63 -44.59 -11.43
CA ALA A 521 4.25 -44.42 -10.97
C ALA A 521 3.26 -44.25 -12.14
N SER A 522 3.61 -43.40 -13.11
CA SER A 522 2.84 -43.16 -14.33
C SER A 522 3.80 -42.88 -15.49
N VAL A 523 3.46 -43.37 -16.69
CA VAL A 523 4.24 -43.10 -17.91
C VAL A 523 4.09 -41.63 -18.32
N ASP A 524 2.90 -41.06 -18.11
CA ASP A 524 2.59 -39.68 -18.49
C ASP A 524 3.25 -38.67 -17.54
N ALA A 525 3.37 -38.99 -16.24
CA ALA A 525 4.15 -38.20 -15.29
C ALA A 525 5.65 -38.16 -15.64
N GLU A 526 6.21 -39.28 -16.10
CA GLU A 526 7.60 -39.33 -16.56
C GLU A 526 7.80 -38.52 -17.86
N LYS A 527 6.85 -38.61 -18.81
CA LYS A 527 6.86 -37.79 -20.04
C LYS A 527 6.64 -36.30 -19.75
N SER A 528 5.80 -35.94 -18.77
CA SER A 528 5.62 -34.58 -18.26
C SER A 528 6.93 -34.02 -17.70
N MET A 529 7.57 -34.73 -16.77
CA MET A 529 8.86 -34.30 -16.19
C MET A 529 9.93 -34.09 -17.27
N LEU A 530 9.98 -34.96 -18.28
CA LEU A 530 10.88 -34.83 -19.43
C LEU A 530 10.59 -33.57 -20.26
N SER A 531 9.31 -33.24 -20.46
CA SER A 531 8.87 -32.00 -21.12
C SER A 531 9.26 -30.74 -20.33
N LYS A 532 9.08 -30.74 -19.00
CA LYS A 532 9.50 -29.63 -18.12
C LYS A 532 11.02 -29.41 -18.17
N LEU A 533 11.81 -30.49 -18.12
CA LEU A 533 13.27 -30.42 -18.28
C LEU A 533 13.68 -29.89 -19.67
N LYS A 534 12.95 -30.26 -20.73
CA LYS A 534 13.18 -29.78 -22.09
C LYS A 534 12.90 -28.29 -22.25
N HIS A 535 11.89 -27.76 -21.55
CA HIS A 535 11.59 -26.34 -21.52
C HIS A 535 12.69 -25.53 -20.81
N GLU A 536 13.15 -25.98 -19.64
CA GLU A 536 14.13 -25.23 -18.82
C GLU A 536 15.59 -25.38 -19.27
N CYS A 537 15.96 -26.48 -19.94
CA CYS A 537 17.35 -26.77 -20.35
C CYS A 537 17.56 -26.93 -21.86
N GLY A 538 16.49 -26.93 -22.66
CA GLY A 538 16.54 -27.15 -24.10
C GLY A 538 16.76 -28.60 -24.51
N ALA A 539 16.49 -28.89 -25.79
CA ALA A 539 16.45 -30.25 -26.33
C ALA A 539 17.79 -31.01 -26.30
N ALA A 540 18.93 -30.31 -26.25
CA ALA A 540 20.24 -30.95 -26.16
C ALA A 540 20.44 -31.67 -24.82
N PHE A 541 19.92 -31.10 -23.73
CA PHE A 541 19.96 -31.68 -22.39
C PHE A 541 19.10 -32.94 -22.28
N THR A 542 17.89 -32.89 -22.84
CA THR A 542 16.94 -34.01 -22.80
C THR A 542 17.18 -35.09 -23.86
N SER A 543 17.99 -34.83 -24.89
CA SER A 543 18.20 -35.73 -26.04
C SER A 543 18.47 -37.19 -25.65
N LYS A 544 19.35 -37.44 -24.67
CA LYS A 544 19.66 -38.82 -24.20
C LYS A 544 18.48 -39.45 -23.46
N LEU A 545 17.76 -38.67 -22.65
CA LEU A 545 16.58 -39.12 -21.91
C LEU A 545 15.43 -39.45 -22.87
N GLU A 546 15.21 -38.64 -23.91
CA GLU A 546 14.27 -38.93 -24.99
C GLU A 546 14.68 -40.17 -25.80
N GLY A 547 15.99 -40.39 -25.99
CA GLY A 547 16.53 -41.62 -26.57
C GLY A 547 16.19 -42.87 -25.77
N MET A 548 16.31 -42.81 -24.44
CA MET A 548 15.93 -43.93 -23.55
C MET A 548 14.44 -44.29 -23.67
N PHE A 549 13.54 -43.30 -23.83
CA PHE A 549 12.12 -43.58 -24.06
C PHE A 549 11.86 -44.24 -25.42
N LYS A 550 12.55 -43.78 -26.47
CA LYS A 550 12.46 -44.39 -27.82
C LYS A 550 12.95 -45.83 -27.83
N ASP A 551 14.04 -46.14 -27.13
CA ASP A 551 14.54 -47.52 -26.96
C ASP A 551 13.49 -48.41 -26.26
N MET A 552 12.75 -47.88 -25.27
CA MET A 552 11.67 -48.62 -24.56
C MET A 552 10.40 -48.80 -25.40
N GLU A 553 10.12 -47.91 -26.34
CA GLU A 553 9.00 -48.05 -27.28
C GLU A 553 9.38 -49.04 -28.39
N LEU A 554 10.53 -48.85 -29.05
CA LEU A 554 11.08 -49.74 -30.08
C LEU A 554 11.31 -51.17 -29.59
N SER A 555 11.78 -51.36 -28.34
CA SER A 555 11.94 -52.69 -27.75
C SER A 555 10.63 -53.48 -27.70
N LYS A 556 9.51 -52.81 -27.44
CA LYS A 556 8.19 -53.46 -27.38
C LYS A 556 7.71 -53.87 -28.77
N ASP A 557 7.89 -53.00 -29.76
CA ASP A 557 7.51 -53.29 -31.14
C ASP A 557 8.30 -54.47 -31.73
N ILE A 558 9.62 -54.51 -31.48
CA ILE A 558 10.48 -55.66 -31.83
C ILE A 558 10.03 -56.92 -31.08
N MET A 559 9.69 -56.81 -29.79
CA MET A 559 9.25 -57.96 -28.98
C MET A 559 7.89 -58.52 -29.41
N VAL A 560 6.99 -57.69 -29.91
CA VAL A 560 5.72 -58.15 -30.53
C VAL A 560 6.00 -58.94 -31.81
N GLN A 561 6.85 -58.41 -32.70
CA GLN A 561 7.25 -59.10 -33.94
C GLN A 561 7.96 -60.43 -33.64
N PHE A 562 8.85 -60.44 -32.63
CA PHE A 562 9.54 -61.65 -32.18
C PHE A 562 8.58 -62.70 -31.61
N LYS A 563 7.67 -62.31 -30.70
CA LYS A 563 6.67 -63.24 -30.13
C LYS A 563 5.75 -63.81 -31.22
N GLN A 564 5.34 -63.01 -32.21
CA GLN A 564 4.59 -63.49 -33.38
C GLN A 564 5.40 -64.50 -34.22
N HIS A 565 6.67 -64.21 -34.51
CA HIS A 565 7.53 -65.10 -35.29
C HIS A 565 7.75 -66.47 -34.60
N ILE A 566 8.00 -66.46 -33.29
CA ILE A 566 8.15 -67.70 -32.49
C ILE A 566 6.85 -68.52 -32.47
N GLN A 567 5.68 -67.87 -32.37
CA GLN A 567 4.38 -68.53 -32.47
C GLN A 567 4.19 -69.20 -33.84
N CYS A 568 4.57 -68.53 -34.94
CA CYS A 568 4.51 -69.13 -36.28
C CYS A 568 5.46 -70.32 -36.47
N GLN A 569 6.55 -70.43 -35.70
CA GLN A 569 7.49 -71.56 -35.76
C GLN A 569 7.12 -72.73 -34.83
N ASN A 570 6.06 -72.64 -34.01
CA ASN A 570 5.65 -73.68 -33.05
C ASN A 570 6.78 -74.14 -32.09
N ILE A 571 7.74 -73.28 -31.77
CA ILE A 571 8.87 -73.63 -30.88
C ILE A 571 8.36 -73.74 -29.43
N PRO A 572 8.48 -74.90 -28.75
CA PRO A 572 7.99 -75.07 -27.39
C PRO A 572 8.95 -74.45 -26.35
N GLY A 573 8.72 -73.18 -26.01
CA GLY A 573 9.42 -72.47 -24.93
C GLY A 573 8.61 -72.44 -23.63
N ASN A 574 9.15 -73.01 -22.56
CA ASN A 574 8.48 -73.06 -21.24
C ASN A 574 8.79 -71.82 -20.35
N ILE A 575 9.23 -70.71 -20.96
CA ILE A 575 9.70 -69.49 -20.28
C ILE A 575 9.17 -68.28 -21.04
N GLU A 576 8.44 -67.38 -20.38
CA GLU A 576 8.11 -66.09 -20.98
C GLU A 576 9.35 -65.18 -20.98
N LEU A 577 9.91 -64.96 -22.16
CA LEU A 577 10.99 -64.00 -22.38
C LEU A 577 10.42 -62.64 -22.81
N THR A 578 10.97 -61.57 -22.24
CA THR A 578 10.78 -60.18 -22.68
C THR A 578 12.13 -59.48 -22.61
N VAL A 579 12.65 -59.00 -23.74
CA VAL A 579 13.96 -58.36 -23.87
C VAL A 579 13.79 -56.87 -24.12
N ASN A 580 14.67 -56.05 -23.54
CA ASN A 580 14.82 -54.63 -23.87
C ASN A 580 16.17 -54.41 -24.55
N ILE A 581 16.17 -53.74 -25.71
CA ILE A 581 17.36 -53.44 -26.52
C ILE A 581 17.70 -51.96 -26.32
N LEU A 582 18.94 -51.66 -25.92
CA LEU A 582 19.32 -50.35 -25.39
C LEU A 582 20.46 -49.72 -26.20
N THR A 583 20.30 -48.45 -26.61
CA THR A 583 21.32 -47.71 -27.35
C THR A 583 22.44 -47.26 -26.40
N MET A 584 23.62 -47.90 -26.48
CA MET A 584 24.73 -47.67 -25.53
C MET A 584 25.13 -46.20 -25.30
N GLY A 585 24.93 -45.31 -26.28
CA GLY A 585 25.24 -43.87 -26.14
C GLY A 585 24.21 -43.04 -25.35
N TYR A 586 23.00 -43.54 -25.13
CA TYR A 586 21.94 -42.84 -24.38
C TYR A 586 21.88 -43.27 -22.91
N TRP A 587 22.06 -44.57 -22.65
CA TRP A 587 21.91 -45.16 -21.32
C TRP A 587 23.16 -44.93 -20.43
N PRO A 588 23.07 -45.15 -19.11
CA PRO A 588 24.25 -45.22 -18.25
C PRO A 588 25.21 -46.34 -18.69
N THR A 589 26.51 -46.19 -18.44
CA THR A 589 27.48 -47.27 -18.65
C THR A 589 27.26 -48.38 -17.62
N TYR A 590 26.99 -49.59 -18.09
CA TYR A 590 26.92 -50.80 -17.26
C TYR A 590 28.22 -51.59 -17.42
N VAL A 591 28.74 -52.13 -16.31
CA VAL A 591 29.88 -53.06 -16.34
C VAL A 591 29.34 -54.46 -16.68
N PRO A 592 29.81 -55.13 -17.75
CA PRO A 592 29.45 -56.51 -18.03
C PRO A 592 29.90 -57.43 -16.90
N MET A 593 29.06 -58.39 -16.53
CA MET A 593 29.35 -59.40 -15.51
C MET A 593 29.03 -60.78 -16.08
N GLU A 594 30.00 -61.68 -16.06
CA GLU A 594 29.81 -63.06 -16.51
C GLU A 594 28.94 -63.82 -15.50
N VAL A 595 27.92 -64.51 -16.01
CA VAL A 595 26.95 -65.25 -15.19
C VAL A 595 26.64 -66.61 -15.82
N HIS A 596 26.57 -67.64 -14.99
CA HIS A 596 26.24 -69.00 -15.41
C HIS A 596 24.72 -69.12 -15.55
N LEU A 597 24.21 -68.96 -16.77
CA LEU A 597 22.79 -69.10 -17.10
C LEU A 597 22.39 -70.60 -17.19
N PRO A 598 21.22 -71.01 -16.65
CA PRO A 598 20.71 -72.37 -16.83
C PRO A 598 20.51 -72.71 -18.33
N PRO A 599 20.82 -73.94 -18.78
CA PRO A 599 20.73 -74.32 -20.20
C PRO A 599 19.37 -74.02 -20.86
N GLU A 600 18.29 -74.15 -20.07
CA GLU A 600 16.91 -73.84 -20.45
C GLU A 600 16.72 -72.38 -20.87
N THR A 601 17.47 -71.45 -20.28
CA THR A 601 17.47 -70.01 -20.63
C THR A 601 18.42 -69.67 -21.77
N THR A 602 19.46 -70.48 -21.98
CA THR A 602 20.51 -70.26 -22.99
C THR A 602 19.98 -70.42 -24.42
N CYS A 603 19.08 -71.39 -24.66
CA CYS A 603 18.52 -71.64 -25.98
C CYS A 603 17.67 -70.46 -26.51
N PRO A 604 16.65 -69.94 -25.78
CA PRO A 604 15.91 -68.75 -26.20
C PRO A 604 16.80 -67.52 -26.42
N MET A 605 17.76 -67.27 -25.52
CA MET A 605 18.67 -66.13 -25.62
C MET A 605 19.55 -66.20 -26.89
N THR A 606 20.05 -67.40 -27.24
CA THR A 606 20.85 -67.61 -28.47
C THR A 606 20.04 -67.40 -29.75
N PHE A 607 18.70 -67.48 -29.67
CA PHE A 607 17.78 -67.19 -30.78
C PHE A 607 17.38 -65.71 -30.85
N CYS A 608 17.39 -64.96 -29.74
CA CYS A 608 17.14 -63.51 -29.72
C CYS A 608 18.33 -62.65 -30.21
N PHE A 609 19.55 -63.18 -30.22
CA PHE A 609 20.76 -62.47 -30.64
C PHE A 609 21.22 -62.82 -32.08
N LYS A 610 20.31 -63.36 -32.91
CA LYS A 610 20.52 -63.66 -34.33
C LYS A 610 19.48 -62.95 -35.19
#